data_AF-A0A971AWN7-F1
#
_entry.id   AF-A0A971AWN7-F1
#
_cell.length_a   1.000
_cell.length_b   1.000
_cell.length_c   1.000
_cell.angle_alpha   90.00
_cell.angle_beta   90.00
_cell.angle_gamma   90.00
#
_symmetry.space_group_name_H-M   'P 1'
#
loop_
_entity.id
_entity.type
_entity.pdbx_description
1 polymer ?
#
loop_
_entity_poly.entity_id
_entity_poly.type
_entity_poly.pdbx_seq_one_letter_code
_entity_poly.pdbx_strand_id
1 'polypeptide(L)'
;MNSPTQERDLVRELARQVAAYAQSPENAVIIQRWHDVNALRKPDRAPVWCRPVGAWDELLPEETLRCQDPWLRHWEYALRQLLIKREIGDDEPLDPYWEVHAAFDRTPANTWGV
;
A
#
# COMPACT_ATOMS: atom_id res chain seq x y z
N MET A 1 9.50 -12.96 20.32
CA MET A 1 10.17 -12.56 19.06
C MET A 1 9.60 -13.42 17.96
N ASN A 2 9.08 -12.82 16.89
CA ASN A 2 8.53 -13.57 15.77
C ASN A 2 9.68 -14.21 14.99
N SER A 3 9.44 -15.41 14.46
CA SER A 3 10.38 -16.03 13.52
C SER A 3 10.30 -15.34 12.16
N PRO A 4 11.38 -15.34 11.35
CA PRO A 4 11.35 -14.80 9.99
C PRO A 4 10.22 -15.37 9.12
N THR A 5 9.87 -16.65 9.33
CA THR A 5 8.75 -17.29 8.64
C THR A 5 7.40 -16.67 9.01
N GLN A 6 7.16 -16.44 10.30
CA GLN A 6 5.91 -15.83 10.78
C GLN A 6 5.74 -14.39 10.26
N GLU A 7 6.82 -13.60 10.26
CA GLU A 7 6.77 -12.22 9.74
C GLU A 7 6.48 -12.20 8.24
N ARG A 8 7.14 -13.06 7.47
CA ARG A 8 6.88 -13.19 6.04
C ARG A 8 5.44 -13.63 5.76
N ASP A 9 4.92 -14.57 6.54
CA ASP A 9 3.56 -15.08 6.34
C ASP A 9 2.51 -14.02 6.71
N LEU A 10 2.76 -13.19 7.73
CA LEU A 10 1.94 -12.01 8.05
C LEU A 10 1.89 -11.02 6.89
N VAL A 11 3.04 -10.63 6.34
CA VAL A 11 3.10 -9.68 5.21
C VAL A 11 2.38 -10.24 3.98
N ARG A 12 2.52 -11.55 3.71
CA ARG A 12 1.78 -12.23 2.62
C ARG A 12 0.28 -12.21 2.81
N GLU A 13 -0.19 -12.37 4.05
CA GLU A 13 -1.61 -12.29 4.37
C GLU A 13 -2.15 -10.88 4.15
N LEU A 14 -1.44 -9.84 4.63
CA LEU A 14 -1.80 -8.45 4.37
C LEU A 14 -1.83 -8.14 2.86
N ALA A 15 -0.82 -8.59 2.12
CA ALA A 15 -0.76 -8.42 0.67
C ALA A 15 -1.93 -9.13 -0.04
N ARG A 16 -2.36 -10.30 0.43
CA ARG A 16 -3.55 -11.00 -0.10
C ARG A 16 -4.82 -10.18 0.09
N GLN A 17 -4.99 -9.55 1.26
CA GLN A 17 -6.16 -8.71 1.54
C GLN A 17 -6.16 -7.46 0.66
N VAL A 18 -5.02 -6.80 0.49
CA VAL A 18 -4.86 -5.65 -0.41
C VAL A 18 -5.13 -6.06 -1.85
N ALA A 19 -4.57 -7.17 -2.33
CA ALA A 19 -4.80 -7.67 -3.69
C ALA A 19 -6.27 -8.04 -3.94
N ALA A 20 -6.95 -8.63 -2.95
CA ALA A 20 -8.38 -8.93 -3.04
C ALA A 20 -9.22 -7.64 -3.16
N TYR A 21 -8.84 -6.58 -2.45
CA TYR A 21 -9.50 -5.28 -2.57
C TYR A 21 -9.20 -4.58 -3.89
N ALA A 22 -7.96 -4.64 -4.38
CA ALA A 22 -7.60 -4.07 -5.68
C ALA A 22 -8.44 -4.68 -6.83
N GLN A 23 -8.84 -5.94 -6.70
CA GLN A 23 -9.70 -6.65 -7.67
C GLN A 23 -11.20 -6.51 -7.39
N SER A 24 -11.61 -5.73 -6.39
CA SER A 24 -13.01 -5.66 -5.97
C SER A 24 -13.85 -4.72 -6.85
N PRO A 25 -15.17 -4.95 -6.93
CA PRO A 25 -16.07 -4.03 -7.63
C PRO A 25 -16.02 -2.60 -7.07
N GLU A 26 -15.82 -2.46 -5.76
CA GLU A 26 -15.70 -1.15 -5.10
C GLU A 26 -14.49 -0.37 -5.61
N ASN A 27 -13.32 -1.00 -5.73
CA ASN A 27 -12.14 -0.37 -6.29
C ASN A 27 -12.33 -0.04 -7.79
N ALA A 28 -13.04 -0.87 -8.55
CA ALA A 28 -13.37 -0.57 -9.95
C ALA A 28 -14.23 0.70 -10.09
N VAL A 29 -15.17 0.93 -9.17
CA VAL A 29 -15.96 2.17 -9.12
C VAL A 29 -15.07 3.37 -8.78
N ILE A 30 -14.14 3.23 -7.83
CA ILE A 30 -13.15 4.28 -7.49
C ILE A 30 -12.28 4.63 -8.71
N ILE A 31 -11.73 3.63 -9.40
CA ILE A 31 -10.93 3.81 -10.62
C ILE A 31 -11.74 4.57 -11.68
N GLN A 32 -12.98 4.16 -11.91
CA GLN A 32 -13.86 4.84 -12.87
C GLN A 32 -14.12 6.30 -12.48
N ARG A 33 -14.37 6.57 -11.19
CA ARG A 33 -14.57 7.93 -10.65
C ARG A 33 -13.37 8.82 -10.95
N TRP A 34 -12.15 8.33 -10.74
CA TRP A 34 -10.93 9.08 -11.07
C TRP A 34 -10.72 9.24 -12.57
N HIS A 35 -11.00 8.21 -13.38
CA HIS A 35 -10.97 8.33 -14.83
C HIS A 35 -11.96 9.37 -15.36
N ASP A 36 -13.13 9.51 -14.74
CA ASP A 36 -14.10 10.52 -15.13
C ASP A 36 -13.60 11.93 -14.79
N VAL A 37 -13.11 12.14 -13.57
CA VAL A 37 -12.54 13.43 -13.14
C VAL A 37 -11.35 13.83 -14.04
N ASN A 38 -10.41 12.92 -14.26
CA ASN A 38 -9.22 13.20 -15.06
C ASN A 38 -9.54 13.44 -16.55
N ALA A 39 -10.66 12.89 -17.05
CA ALA A 39 -11.15 13.11 -18.40
C ALA A 39 -12.16 14.28 -18.51
N LEU A 40 -12.35 15.07 -17.45
CA LEU A 40 -13.33 16.16 -17.39
C LEU A 40 -14.78 15.71 -17.66
N ARG A 41 -15.11 14.46 -17.32
CA ARG A 41 -16.46 13.91 -17.33
C ARG A 41 -17.11 14.10 -15.96
N LYS A 42 -18.44 13.95 -15.89
CA LYS A 42 -19.18 14.00 -14.62
C LYS A 42 -19.05 12.64 -13.89
N PRO A 43 -18.37 12.56 -12.75
CA PRO A 43 -18.32 11.34 -11.95
C PRO A 43 -19.65 11.10 -11.20
N ASP A 44 -19.77 9.93 -10.58
CA ASP A 44 -20.88 9.58 -9.68
C ASP A 44 -20.92 10.47 -8.41
N ARG A 45 -19.74 10.81 -7.87
CA ARG A 45 -19.51 11.86 -6.87
C ARG A 45 -18.08 12.39 -6.95
N ALA A 46 -17.77 13.49 -6.27
CA ALA A 46 -16.39 13.94 -6.13
C ALA A 46 -15.55 12.88 -5.36
N PRO A 47 -14.38 12.48 -5.88
CA PRO A 47 -13.48 11.61 -5.14
C PRO A 47 -12.85 12.35 -3.96
N VAL A 48 -12.65 11.65 -2.86
CA VAL A 48 -11.97 12.12 -1.66
C VAL A 48 -10.62 11.42 -1.57
N TRP A 49 -9.54 12.20 -1.55
CA TRP A 49 -8.20 11.69 -1.31
C TRP A 49 -7.72 12.13 0.08
N CYS A 50 -8.03 11.31 1.07
CA CYS A 50 -7.59 11.41 2.45
C CYS A 50 -6.11 11.07 2.56
N ARG A 51 -5.33 12.07 2.96
CA ARG A 51 -3.92 11.91 3.33
C ARG A 51 -3.77 12.30 4.79
N PRO A 52 -3.70 11.34 5.73
CA PRO A 52 -3.60 11.63 7.17
C PRO A 52 -2.16 12.03 7.54
N VAL A 53 -1.65 13.07 6.88
CA VAL A 53 -0.31 13.60 7.09
C VAL A 53 -0.18 14.07 8.53
N GLY A 54 0.78 13.51 9.26
CA GLY A 54 1.00 13.81 10.68
C GLY A 54 0.03 13.13 11.64
N ALA A 55 -0.97 12.39 11.14
CA ALA A 55 -1.94 11.63 11.95
C ALA A 55 -1.76 10.12 11.84
N TRP A 56 -0.79 9.65 11.05
CA TRP A 56 -0.52 8.22 10.92
C TRP A 56 -0.12 7.57 12.23
N ASP A 57 0.58 8.27 13.12
CA ASP A 57 0.96 7.74 14.43
C ASP A 57 -0.27 7.51 15.34
N GLU A 58 -1.37 8.23 15.08
CA GLU A 58 -2.65 8.02 15.78
C GLU A 58 -3.45 6.86 15.17
N LEU A 59 -3.43 6.72 13.84
CA LEU A 59 -4.19 5.71 13.10
C LEU A 59 -3.50 4.34 13.09
N LEU A 60 -2.18 4.33 13.04
CA LEU A 60 -1.33 3.15 12.96
C LEU A 60 -0.04 3.37 13.78
N PRO A 61 -0.13 3.33 15.12
CA PRO A 61 1.04 3.48 15.98
C PRO A 61 2.08 2.40 15.69
N GLU A 62 3.37 2.75 15.67
CA GLU A 62 4.44 1.83 15.31
C GLU A 62 4.48 0.58 16.21
N GLU A 63 4.17 0.71 17.50
CA GLU A 63 4.13 -0.39 18.46
C GLU A 63 3.10 -1.48 18.11
N THR A 64 2.13 -1.18 17.24
CA THR A 64 1.13 -2.15 16.77
C THR A 64 1.67 -3.08 15.68
N LEU A 65 2.77 -2.70 15.03
CA LEU A 65 3.42 -3.49 13.99
C LEU A 65 4.16 -4.68 14.59
N ARG A 66 3.99 -5.86 13.98
CA ARG A 66 4.46 -7.15 14.49
C ARG A 66 5.80 -7.60 13.90
N CYS A 67 6.14 -7.12 12.71
CA CYS A 67 7.43 -7.39 12.07
C CYS A 67 8.56 -6.66 12.80
N GLN A 68 9.66 -7.36 13.02
CA GLN A 68 10.88 -6.84 13.63
C GLN A 68 11.98 -6.65 12.59
N ASP A 69 11.99 -7.43 11.51
CA ASP A 69 12.86 -7.17 10.38
C ASP A 69 12.53 -5.81 9.76
N PRO A 70 13.48 -4.88 9.61
CA PRO A 70 13.20 -3.52 9.13
C PRO A 70 12.53 -3.48 7.75
N TRP A 71 12.90 -4.41 6.86
CA TRP A 71 12.32 -4.51 5.54
C TRP A 71 10.86 -4.95 5.66
N LEU A 72 10.60 -6.11 6.27
CA LEU A 72 9.23 -6.62 6.44
C LEU A 72 8.32 -5.68 7.25
N ARG A 73 8.88 -4.94 8.21
CA ARG A 73 8.16 -3.94 9.00
C ARG A 73 7.69 -2.76 8.15
N HIS A 74 8.52 -2.30 7.23
CA HIS A 74 8.12 -1.29 6.25
C HIS A 74 6.95 -1.78 5.37
N TRP A 75 7.02 -3.03 4.93
CA TRP A 75 5.95 -3.68 4.16
C TRP A 75 4.65 -3.80 4.95
N GLU A 76 4.73 -4.26 6.20
CA GLU A 76 3.57 -4.35 7.09
C GLU A 76 2.89 -2.98 7.24
N TYR A 77 3.68 -1.93 7.50
CA TYR A 77 3.16 -0.58 7.66
C TYR A 77 2.44 -0.10 6.41
N ALA A 78 3.09 -0.16 5.23
CA ALA A 78 2.49 0.29 3.98
C ALA A 78 1.18 -0.46 3.65
N LEU A 79 1.16 -1.78 3.80
CA LEU A 79 -0.05 -2.58 3.53
C LEU A 79 -1.18 -2.27 4.52
N ARG A 80 -0.88 -2.09 5.80
CA ARG A 80 -1.87 -1.70 6.81
C ARG A 80 -2.43 -0.31 6.56
N GLN A 81 -1.60 0.65 6.13
CA GLN A 81 -2.07 1.98 5.76
C GLN A 81 -3.15 1.91 4.67
N LEU A 82 -2.95 1.10 3.63
CA LEU A 82 -3.95 0.91 2.58
C LEU A 82 -5.26 0.30 3.10
N LEU A 83 -5.16 -0.68 4.00
CA LEU A 83 -6.34 -1.29 4.62
C LEU A 83 -7.10 -0.30 5.51
N ILE A 84 -6.39 0.54 6.28
CA ILE A 84 -7.01 1.62 7.08
C ILE A 84 -7.67 2.66 6.18
N LYS A 85 -7.01 3.07 5.08
CA LYS A 85 -7.61 4.00 4.12
C LYS A 85 -8.90 3.47 3.52
N ARG A 86 -8.93 2.17 3.20
CA ARG A 86 -10.16 1.49 2.80
C ARG A 86 -11.24 1.58 3.88
N GLU A 87 -10.92 1.32 5.14
CA GLU A 87 -11.88 1.41 6.25
C GLU A 87 -12.44 2.82 6.44
N ILE A 88 -11.62 3.85 6.21
CA ILE A 88 -12.03 5.27 6.24
C ILE A 88 -12.96 5.62 5.07
N GLY A 89 -13.00 4.81 4.01
CA GLY A 89 -13.76 5.09 2.79
C GLY A 89 -13.05 6.05 1.84
N ASP A 90 -11.71 6.04 1.87
CA ASP A 90 -10.88 6.79 0.93
C ASP A 90 -11.10 6.33 -0.52
N ASP A 91 -10.97 7.28 -1.45
CA ASP A 91 -11.09 6.98 -2.88
C ASP A 91 -9.73 6.81 -3.56
N GLU A 92 -8.62 6.52 -2.88
CA GLU A 92 -7.36 6.18 -3.57
C GLU A 92 -7.52 4.86 -4.35
N PRO A 93 -7.31 4.86 -5.69
CA PRO A 93 -7.29 3.63 -6.47
C PRO A 93 -6.16 2.71 -6.01
N LEU A 94 -6.45 1.42 -5.88
CA LEU A 94 -5.39 0.41 -5.71
C LEU A 94 -5.13 -0.34 -7.00
N ASP A 95 -3.86 -0.43 -7.36
CA ASP A 95 -3.40 -1.22 -8.50
C ASP A 95 -3.35 -2.72 -8.20
N PRO A 96 -3.50 -3.60 -9.22
CA PRO A 96 -3.44 -5.05 -9.05
C PRO A 96 -2.00 -5.57 -8.89
N TYR A 97 -1.01 -4.69 -8.78
CA TYR A 97 0.40 -5.00 -8.60
C TYR A 97 0.98 -4.18 -7.46
N TRP A 98 2.16 -4.60 -7.00
CA TRP A 98 2.91 -3.86 -6.01
C TRP A 98 4.30 -3.52 -6.53
N GLU A 99 4.67 -2.25 -6.49
CA GLU A 99 5.96 -1.77 -6.94
C GLU A 99 7.06 -2.05 -5.90
N VAL A 100 8.15 -2.67 -6.35
CA VAL A 100 9.34 -2.93 -5.54
C VAL A 100 10.53 -2.21 -6.17
N HIS A 101 11.45 -1.71 -5.35
CA HIS A 101 12.72 -1.20 -5.86
C HIS A 101 13.52 -2.31 -6.54
N ALA A 102 14.21 -1.96 -7.63
CA ALA A 102 15.15 -2.87 -8.27
C ALA A 102 16.30 -3.21 -7.30
N ALA A 103 16.54 -4.51 -7.11
CA ALA A 103 17.72 -5.00 -6.40
C ALA A 103 18.89 -5.12 -7.37
N PHE A 104 20.04 -4.55 -7.00
CA PHE A 104 21.24 -4.60 -7.81
C PHE A 104 22.32 -5.42 -7.10
N ASP A 105 22.83 -6.44 -7.79
CA ASP A 105 24.08 -7.10 -7.44
C ASP A 105 25.09 -6.79 -8.56
N ARG A 106 26.14 -6.02 -8.23
CA ARG A 106 27.08 -5.48 -9.21
C ARG A 106 28.51 -5.69 -8.73
N THR A 107 29.37 -6.12 -9.66
CA THR A 107 30.82 -6.21 -9.44
C THR A 107 31.55 -5.51 -10.60
N PRO A 108 32.32 -4.43 -10.36
CA PRO A 108 32.49 -3.75 -9.07
C PRO A 108 31.19 -3.09 -8.58
N ALA A 109 31.11 -2.79 -7.29
CA ALA A 109 29.93 -2.22 -6.64
C ALA A 109 29.74 -0.71 -6.97
N ASN A 110 30.00 -0.30 -8.21
CA ASN A 110 29.79 1.08 -8.66
C ASN A 110 28.48 1.20 -9.46
N THR A 111 27.70 2.21 -9.12
CA THR A 111 26.39 2.45 -9.75
C THR A 111 26.53 3.07 -11.15
N TRP A 112 27.71 3.65 -11.44
CA TRP A 112 27.92 4.57 -12.57
C TRP A 112 29.15 4.27 -13.44
N GLY A 113 29.77 3.10 -13.33
CA GLY A 113 30.77 2.66 -14.31
C GLY A 113 32.05 3.51 -14.42
N VAL A 114 32.56 4.01 -13.29
CA VAL A 114 33.97 4.45 -13.14
C VAL A 114 34.51 3.97 -11.80
#